data_AF-A0A5P9XM89-F1
#
_entry.id   AF-A0A5P9XM89-F1
#
_cell.length_a   1.000
_cell.length_b   1.000
_cell.length_c   1.000
_cell.angle_alpha   90.00
_cell.angle_beta   90.00
_cell.angle_gamma   90.00
#
_symmetry.space_group_name_H-M   'P 1'
#
loop_
_entity.id
_entity.type
_entity.pdbx_description
1 polymer ?
#
loop_
_entity_poly.entity_id
_entity_poly.type
_entity_poly.pdbx_seq_one_letter_code
_entity_poly.pdbx_strand_id
1 'polypeptide(L)' 'MQRAMLNGEPTRQGFRPNADGVAPQHLIPLRFSQNHATVSVAYRDGAVLTFIFDRSTTIVDLMTMVSRAGTVRKVVL' A
#
# COMPACT_ATOMS: atom_id res chain seq x y z
N MET A 1 -49.94 6.13 -23.15
CA MET A 1 -49.38 7.48 -23.00
C MET A 1 -48.27 7.44 -21.96
N GLN A 2 -47.17 8.14 -22.27
CA GLN A 2 -46.17 8.72 -21.37
C GLN A 2 -45.29 7.82 -20.48
N ARG A 3 -44.03 7.76 -20.94
CA ARG A 3 -42.76 7.60 -20.24
C ARG A 3 -42.68 8.42 -18.94
N ALA A 4 -42.05 7.84 -17.92
CA ALA A 4 -41.28 8.57 -16.91
C ALA A 4 -40.04 7.76 -16.53
N MET A 5 -38.98 7.94 -17.30
CA MET A 5 -37.61 7.74 -16.86
C MET A 5 -37.25 8.90 -15.93
N LEU A 6 -36.82 8.63 -14.71
CA LEU A 6 -36.01 9.57 -13.94
C LEU A 6 -34.85 8.80 -13.33
N ASN A 7 -33.67 9.22 -13.77
CA ASN A 7 -32.37 8.63 -13.50
C ASN A 7 -31.94 8.94 -12.06
N GLY A 8 -31.51 7.90 -11.35
CA GLY A 8 -30.81 7.98 -10.08
C GLY A 8 -29.59 7.05 -10.10
N GLU A 9 -28.54 7.53 -10.78
CA GLU A 9 -27.11 7.23 -10.59
C GLU A 9 -26.53 5.79 -10.71
N PRO A 10 -25.23 5.71 -11.08
CA PRO A 10 -24.72 4.62 -11.89
C PRO A 10 -23.90 3.60 -11.08
N THR A 11 -23.63 2.47 -11.75
CA THR A 11 -22.53 1.53 -11.44
C THR A 11 -22.77 0.56 -10.28
N ARG A 12 -23.81 -0.28 -10.42
CA ARG A 12 -23.63 -1.69 -10.04
C ARG A 12 -22.61 -2.28 -11.02
N GLN A 13 -21.32 -2.14 -10.70
CA GLN A 13 -20.27 -2.91 -11.37
C GLN A 13 -20.68 -4.37 -11.28
N GLY A 14 -21.07 -4.91 -12.44
CA GLY A 14 -21.42 -6.31 -12.58
C GLY A 14 -20.21 -7.15 -12.25
N PHE A 15 -20.13 -7.64 -11.01
CA PHE A 15 -19.31 -8.78 -10.70
C PHE A 15 -20.03 -10.00 -11.28
N ARG A 16 -19.83 -10.24 -12.57
CA ARG A 16 -20.09 -11.54 -13.15
C ARG A 16 -18.98 -12.46 -12.66
N PRO A 17 -19.28 -13.52 -11.88
CA PRO A 17 -18.30 -14.55 -11.64
C PRO A 17 -18.07 -15.25 -12.98
N ASN A 18 -16.87 -15.11 -13.54
CA ASN A 18 -16.43 -15.99 -14.62
C ASN A 18 -16.41 -17.42 -14.06
N ALA A 19 -17.13 -18.31 -14.73
CA ALA A 19 -17.31 -19.71 -14.38
C ALA A 19 -16.09 -20.56 -14.75
N ASP A 20 -14.90 -20.04 -14.48
CA ASP A 20 -13.63 -20.73 -14.65
C ASP A 20 -12.86 -20.53 -13.35
N GLY A 21 -12.83 -21.57 -12.52
CA GLY A 21 -12.42 -21.57 -11.12
C GLY A 21 -10.94 -21.24 -10.85
N VAL A 22 -10.49 -20.07 -11.26
CA VAL A 22 -9.21 -19.47 -10.88
C VAL A 22 -9.48 -18.03 -10.50
N ALA A 23 -9.71 -17.80 -9.21
CA ALA A 23 -9.73 -16.45 -8.67
C ALA A 23 -8.38 -15.79 -8.98
N PRO A 24 -8.33 -14.61 -9.64
CA PRO A 24 -7.11 -13.83 -9.66
C PRO A 24 -6.79 -13.53 -8.21
N GLN A 25 -5.57 -13.88 -7.81
CA GLN A 25 -5.07 -13.71 -6.47
C GLN A 25 -5.12 -12.22 -6.16
N HIS A 26 -6.25 -11.79 -5.57
CA HIS A 26 -6.37 -10.52 -4.92
C HIS A 26 -5.30 -10.60 -3.83
N LEU A 27 -4.15 -9.97 -4.08
CA LEU A 27 -3.10 -9.77 -3.11
C LEU A 27 -3.81 -9.19 -1.90
N ILE A 28 -4.08 -10.07 -0.93
CA ILE A 28 -4.64 -9.70 0.36
C ILE A 28 -3.73 -8.57 0.80
N PRO A 29 -4.23 -7.34 1.05
CA PRO A 29 -3.41 -6.35 1.70
C PRO A 29 -2.99 -7.05 2.98
N LEU A 30 -1.71 -7.42 3.06
CA LEU A 30 -1.12 -7.94 4.28
C LEU A 30 -1.58 -6.94 5.32
N ARG A 31 -2.54 -7.35 6.16
CA ARG A 31 -3.00 -6.55 7.28
C ARG A 31 -1.86 -6.62 8.27
N PHE A 32 -0.75 -5.96 7.92
CA PHE A 32 0.31 -5.63 8.84
C PHE A 32 -0.44 -5.01 10.00
N SER A 33 -0.27 -5.62 11.18
CA SER A 33 -0.80 -5.07 12.42
C SER A 33 -0.63 -3.56 12.35
N GLN A 34 -1.70 -2.78 12.58
CA GLN A 34 -1.72 -1.32 12.43
C GLN A 34 -0.58 -0.61 13.17
N ASN A 35 0.13 -1.35 14.03
CA ASN A 35 1.34 -0.96 14.69
C ASN A 35 2.59 -0.89 13.78
N HIS A 36 2.55 -1.31 12.51
CA HIS A 36 3.71 -1.21 11.63
C HIS A 36 3.49 -0.16 10.52
N ALA A 37 4.57 0.53 10.16
CA ALA A 37 4.64 1.49 9.08
C ALA A 37 5.72 1.07 8.07
N THR A 38 5.39 1.28 6.79
CA THR A 38 6.32 1.06 5.69
C THR A 38 7.10 2.34 5.43
N VAL A 39 8.42 2.25 5.43
CA VAL A 39 9.32 3.39 5.27
C VAL A 39 10.22 3.17 4.07
N SER A 40 10.13 4.09 3.10
CA SER A 40 10.95 4.05 1.89
C SER A 40 12.20 4.91 2.07
N VAL A 41 13.37 4.32 1.86
CA VAL A 41 14.67 4.97 2.06
C VAL A 41 15.44 4.96 0.75
N ALA A 42 15.82 6.15 0.28
CA ALA A 42 16.72 6.32 -0.85
C ALA A 42 18.14 6.54 -0.36
N TYR A 43 19.07 5.71 -0.82
CA TYR A 43 20.50 5.76 -0.50
C TYR A 43 21.27 6.56 -1.55
N ARG A 44 22.52 6.90 -1.23
CA ARG A 44 23.40 7.72 -2.09
C ARG A 44 23.83 7.02 -3.38
N ASP A 45 23.92 5.70 -3.37
CA ASP A 45 24.19 4.86 -4.53
C ASP A 45 23.00 4.77 -5.51
N GLY A 46 21.85 5.35 -5.14
CA GLY A 46 20.62 5.32 -5.92
C GLY A 46 19.72 4.13 -5.59
N ALA A 47 20.12 3.24 -4.69
CA ALA A 47 19.26 2.17 -4.22
C ALA A 47 18.09 2.73 -3.41
N VAL A 48 16.91 2.14 -3.59
CA VAL A 48 15.72 2.44 -2.79
C VAL A 48 15.29 1.16 -2.11
N LEU A 49 15.30 1.17 -0.77
CA LEU A 49 14.87 0.03 0.03
C LEU A 49 13.63 0.40 0.84
N THR A 50 12.75 -0.58 0.98
CA THR A 50 11.51 -0.45 1.73
C THR A 50 11.63 -1.26 3.02
N PHE A 51 11.52 -0.58 4.15
CA PHE A 51 11.59 -1.18 5.48
C PHE A 51 10.22 -1.19 6.13
N ILE A 52 10.04 -2.10 7.08
CA ILE A 52 8.87 -2.17 7.93
C ILE A 52 9.33 -1.89 9.35
N PHE A 53 8.82 -0.83 9.95
CA PHE A 53 9.11 -0.45 11.33
C PHE A 53 7.85 -0.51 12.18
N ASP A 54 7.99 -0.81 13.46
CA ASP A 54 6.91 -0.56 14.41
C ASP A 54 6.73 0.96 14.57
N ARG A 55 5.49 1.45 14.70
CA ARG A 55 5.16 2.87 14.82
C ARG A 55 5.62 3.49 16.13
N SER A 56 5.90 2.68 17.15
CA SER A 56 6.54 3.14 18.38
C SER A 56 8.04 3.41 18.21
N THR A 57 8.64 2.99 17.09
CA THR A 57 10.05 3.25 16.79
C THR A 57 10.30 4.75 16.70
N THR A 58 11.27 5.24 17.47
CA THR A 58 11.63 6.66 17.41
C THR A 58 12.31 6.99 16.09
N ILE A 59 12.18 8.24 15.63
CA ILE A 59 12.85 8.69 14.40
C ILE A 59 14.37 8.52 14.51
N VAL A 60 14.95 8.71 15.70
CA VAL A 60 16.39 8.55 15.95
C VAL A 60 16.81 7.09 15.76
N ASP A 61 16.06 6.14 16.32
CA ASP A 61 16.34 4.72 16.16
C ASP A 61 16.15 4.25 14.71
N LEU A 62 15.10 4.74 14.06
CA LEU A 62 14.86 4.52 12.63
C LEU A 62 16.06 4.96 11.81
N MET A 63 16.50 6.22 11.98
CA MET A 63 17.65 6.77 11.25
C MET A 63 18.93 6.00 11.54
N THR A 64 19.13 5.58 12.79
CA THR A 64 20.28 4.75 13.19
C THR A 64 20.27 3.40 12.49
N MET A 65 19.10 2.75 12.39
CA MET A 65 18.97 1.46 11.71
C MET A 65 19.18 1.58 10.20
N VAL A 66 18.56 2.55 9.53
CA VAL A 66 18.68 2.69 8.07
C VAL A 66 20.07 3.15 7.66
N SER A 67 20.77 3.92 8.49
CA SER A 67 22.15 4.37 8.19
C SER A 67 23.18 3.24 8.23
N ARG A 68 22.88 2.10 8.88
CA ARG A 68 23.76 0.92 8.85
C ARG A 68 23.86 0.28 7.48
N ALA A 69 22.82 0.40 6.66
CA ALA A 69 22.79 -0.14 5.31
C ALA A 69 23.54 0.76 4.30
N GLY A 70 23.81 2.02 4.65
CA GLY A 70 24.56 2.95 3.81
C GLY A 70 24.25 4.41 4.10
N THR A 71 24.81 5.31 3.28
CA THR A 71 24.55 6.75 3.42
C THR A 71 23.16 7.08 2.87
N VAL A 72 22.25 7.48 3.77
CA VAL A 72 20.87 7.84 3.44
C VAL A 72 20.82 9.23 2.80
N ARG A 73 20.05 9.35 1.71
CA ARG A 73 19.79 10.63 1.03
C ARG A 73 18.41 11.19 1.37
N LYS A 74 17.39 10.32 1.45
CA LYS A 74 16.01 10.71 1.73
C LYS A 74 15.24 9.57 2.40
N VAL A 75 14.39 9.91 3.36
CA VAL A 75 13.45 9.00 4.01
C VAL A 75 12.02 9.51 3.77
N VAL A 76 11.10 8.59 3.48
CA VAL A 76 9.65 8.85 3.35
C VAL A 76 8.91 7.94 4.31
N LEU A 77 8.13 8.54 5.22
CA LEU A 77 7.33 7.89 6.26
C LEU A 77 5.85 7.80 5.86
#